data_AF-A0A497IED6-F1
#
_entry.id   AF-A0A497IED6-F1
#
_cell.length_a   1.000
_cell.length_b   1.000
_cell.length_c   1.000
_cell.angle_alpha   90.00
_cell.angle_beta   90.00
_cell.angle_gamma   90.00
#
_symmetry.space_group_name_H-M   'P 1'
#
loop_
_entity.id
_entity.type
_entity.pdbx_description
1 polymer ?
#
loop_
_entity_poly.entity_id
_entity_poly.type
_entity_poly.pdbx_seq_one_letter_code
_entity_poly.pdbx_strand_id
1 'polypeptide(L)'
;MANNSNVWKILEKIYNAEEENFKVNKENRKRINLIVENIDSQKAVATALITSLVKKILNSNQDIRFHKVDFGKPEWNSKGYSARTFDTHYITPWMKKRFPRWAMKESAWLTRSIEQPHPFTMDFPGHIKKKDVKKAFLEILNTLEEKIESTRNQKKYAYELLKYIIFKMKKRYTQQMRIVSFEISKDLKKKRH
;
A
#
# COMPACT_ATOMS: atom_id res chain seq x y z
N MET A 1 4.32 -1.83 24.94
CA MET A 1 4.37 -2.99 24.00
C MET A 1 3.00 -3.43 23.47
N ALA A 2 1.91 -2.65 23.61
CA ALA A 2 0.55 -3.05 23.22
C ALA A 2 0.17 -2.78 21.75
N ASN A 3 0.96 -2.00 20.99
CA ASN A 3 0.59 -1.55 19.64
C ASN A 3 0.96 -2.52 18.49
N ASN A 4 1.89 -3.46 18.72
CA ASN A 4 2.24 -4.50 17.74
C ASN A 4 1.04 -5.38 17.37
N SER A 5 0.09 -5.60 18.29
CA SER A 5 -1.01 -6.53 18.04
C SER A 5 -2.06 -5.98 17.09
N ASN A 6 -2.37 -4.67 17.10
CA ASN A 6 -3.57 -4.18 16.40
C ASN A 6 -3.37 -4.05 14.89
N VAL A 7 -2.21 -3.54 14.45
CA VAL A 7 -1.91 -3.39 13.01
C VAL A 7 -1.90 -4.74 12.30
N TRP A 8 -1.16 -5.70 12.86
CA TRP A 8 -1.08 -7.04 12.31
C TRP A 8 -2.42 -7.77 12.41
N LYS A 9 -3.21 -7.60 13.48
CA LYS A 9 -4.58 -8.14 13.54
C LYS A 9 -5.44 -7.65 12.38
N ILE A 10 -5.40 -6.35 12.04
CA ILE A 10 -6.15 -5.79 10.90
C ILE A 10 -5.67 -6.42 9.59
N LEU A 11 -4.36 -6.43 9.35
CA LEU A 11 -3.77 -6.94 8.11
C LEU A 11 -4.01 -8.44 7.94
N GLU A 12 -3.85 -9.23 8.99
CA GLU A 12 -4.09 -10.68 8.99
C GLU A 12 -5.57 -11.00 8.84
N LYS A 13 -6.47 -10.27 9.51
CA LYS A 13 -7.91 -10.43 9.31
C LYS A 13 -8.29 -10.21 7.85
N ILE A 14 -7.79 -9.14 7.24
CA ILE A 14 -8.06 -8.84 5.83
C ILE A 14 -7.42 -9.88 4.90
N TYR A 15 -6.17 -10.28 5.18
CA TYR A 15 -5.46 -11.25 4.36
C TYR A 15 -6.11 -12.63 4.38
N ASN A 16 -6.65 -13.06 5.52
CA ASN A 16 -7.28 -14.38 5.64
C ASN A 16 -8.77 -14.36 5.24
N ALA A 17 -9.36 -13.21 4.96
CA ALA A 17 -10.73 -13.13 4.47
C ALA A 17 -10.86 -13.72 3.06
N GLU A 18 -11.97 -14.41 2.82
CA GLU A 18 -12.37 -14.96 1.52
C GLU A 18 -13.35 -14.04 0.77
N GLU A 19 -13.79 -12.94 1.40
CA GLU A 19 -14.80 -12.04 0.85
C GLU A 19 -14.33 -11.32 -0.43
N GLU A 20 -15.09 -11.47 -1.51
CA GLU A 20 -14.85 -10.80 -2.80
C GLU A 20 -15.74 -9.55 -3.01
N ASN A 21 -16.64 -9.27 -2.08
CA ASN A 21 -17.46 -8.07 -2.13
C ASN A 21 -16.71 -6.89 -1.48
N PHE A 22 -16.47 -5.85 -2.26
CA PHE A 22 -15.75 -4.66 -1.82
C PHE A 22 -16.57 -3.42 -2.14
N LYS A 23 -16.76 -2.53 -1.17
CA LYS A 23 -17.44 -1.24 -1.38
C LYS A 23 -16.45 -0.20 -1.90
N VAL A 24 -15.78 -0.52 -3.00
CA VAL A 24 -14.85 0.35 -3.73
C VAL A 24 -15.44 0.70 -5.09
N ASN A 25 -15.45 1.98 -5.43
CA ASN A 25 -15.97 2.46 -6.71
C ASN A 25 -15.12 1.96 -7.91
N LYS A 26 -15.72 1.97 -9.11
CA LYS A 26 -15.09 1.44 -10.33
C LYS A 26 -13.73 2.07 -10.62
N GLU A 27 -13.59 3.37 -10.37
CA GLU A 27 -12.38 4.11 -10.70
C GLU A 27 -11.22 3.75 -9.76
N ASN A 28 -11.44 3.73 -8.44
CA ASN A 28 -10.42 3.30 -7.49
C ASN A 28 -10.08 1.81 -7.64
N ARG A 29 -11.02 0.97 -8.11
CA ARG A 29 -10.69 -0.41 -8.50
C ARG A 29 -9.70 -0.46 -9.66
N LYS A 30 -9.91 0.32 -10.72
CA LYS A 30 -8.96 0.42 -11.85
C LYS A 30 -7.58 0.90 -11.38
N ARG A 31 -7.55 1.96 -10.56
CA ARG A 31 -6.31 2.52 -9.99
C ARG A 31 -5.55 1.48 -9.15
N ILE A 32 -6.23 0.74 -8.28
CA ILE A 32 -5.62 -0.33 -7.49
C ILE A 32 -5.12 -1.46 -8.39
N ASN A 33 -5.90 -1.88 -9.39
CA ASN A 33 -5.46 -2.89 -10.34
C ASN A 33 -4.17 -2.47 -11.05
N LEU A 34 -4.10 -1.22 -11.53
CA LEU A 34 -2.91 -0.67 -12.16
C LEU A 34 -1.68 -0.70 -11.24
N ILE A 35 -1.84 -0.32 -9.96
CA ILE A 35 -0.74 -0.38 -8.97
C ILE A 35 -0.27 -1.83 -8.79
N VAL A 36 -1.20 -2.77 -8.61
CA VAL A 36 -0.88 -4.19 -8.38
C VAL A 36 -0.27 -4.85 -9.62
N GLU A 37 -0.72 -4.51 -10.82
CA GLU A 37 -0.14 -5.01 -12.08
C GLU A 37 1.31 -4.56 -12.27
N ASN A 38 1.67 -3.40 -11.71
CA ASN A 38 3.01 -2.81 -11.80
C ASN A 38 3.89 -3.07 -10.57
N ILE A 39 3.40 -3.84 -9.60
CA ILE A 39 4.02 -3.99 -8.27
C ILE A 39 5.46 -4.52 -8.33
N ASP A 40 5.80 -5.38 -9.29
CA ASP A 40 7.16 -5.91 -9.43
C ASP A 40 8.20 -4.78 -9.63
N SER A 41 7.81 -3.69 -10.31
CA SER A 41 8.66 -2.52 -10.57
C SER A 41 8.33 -1.29 -9.72
N GLN A 42 7.24 -1.32 -8.94
CA GLN A 42 6.72 -0.20 -8.16
C GLN A 42 6.34 -0.60 -6.72
N LYS A 43 7.09 -1.53 -6.12
CA LYS A 43 6.84 -2.09 -4.77
C LYS A 43 6.62 -1.01 -3.71
N ALA A 44 7.45 0.04 -3.74
CA ALA A 44 7.37 1.15 -2.81
C ALA A 44 6.02 1.88 -2.87
N VAL A 45 5.41 2.03 -4.05
CA VAL A 45 4.10 2.69 -4.20
C VAL A 45 3.00 1.86 -3.54
N ALA A 46 2.98 0.55 -3.79
CA ALA A 46 1.99 -0.35 -3.19
C ALA A 46 2.13 -0.38 -1.65
N THR A 47 3.36 -0.51 -1.14
CA THR A 47 3.63 -0.51 0.31
C THR A 47 3.30 0.85 0.95
N ALA A 48 3.61 1.98 0.29
CA ALA A 48 3.23 3.31 0.75
C ALA A 48 1.71 3.46 0.83
N LEU A 49 0.97 2.99 -0.17
CA LEU A 49 -0.49 3.01 -0.16
C LEU A 49 -1.06 2.18 1.00
N ILE A 50 -0.56 0.96 1.22
CA ILE A 50 -0.97 0.12 2.36
C ILE A 50 -0.69 0.83 3.68
N THR A 51 0.49 1.44 3.82
CA THR A 51 0.89 2.21 5.02
C THR A 51 -0.11 3.32 5.30
N SER A 52 -0.41 4.14 4.30
CA SER A 52 -1.37 5.24 4.43
C SER A 52 -2.78 4.75 4.78
N LEU A 53 -3.28 3.71 4.11
CA LEU A 53 -4.61 3.17 4.38
C LEU A 53 -4.74 2.61 5.81
N VAL A 54 -3.73 1.86 6.28
CA VAL A 54 -3.70 1.37 7.66
C VAL A 54 -3.67 2.53 8.64
N LYS A 55 -2.86 3.57 8.38
CA LYS A 55 -2.82 4.76 9.23
C LYS A 55 -4.21 5.42 9.33
N LYS A 56 -4.94 5.56 8.22
CA LYS A 56 -6.30 6.14 8.21
C LYS A 56 -7.29 5.29 9.03
N ILE A 57 -7.15 3.96 8.98
CA ILE A 57 -8.03 3.06 9.74
C ILE A 57 -7.82 3.20 11.25
N LEU A 58 -6.56 3.38 11.66
CA LEU A 58 -6.18 3.54 13.07
C LEU A 58 -6.49 4.94 13.61
N ASN A 59 -6.25 5.97 12.79
CA ASN A 59 -6.56 7.36 13.13
C ASN A 59 -7.31 8.00 11.95
N SER A 60 -8.64 8.04 12.04
CA SER A 60 -9.51 8.56 10.98
C SER A 60 -9.36 10.05 10.75
N ASN A 61 -8.88 10.81 11.74
CA ASN A 61 -8.70 12.25 11.65
C ASN A 61 -7.35 12.62 11.01
N GLN A 62 -6.42 11.67 10.89
CA GLN A 62 -5.16 11.89 10.20
C GLN A 62 -5.42 12.06 8.70
N ASP A 63 -4.98 13.18 8.13
CA ASP A 63 -4.79 13.29 6.68
C ASP A 63 -3.51 12.52 6.31
N ILE A 64 -3.67 11.41 5.60
CA ILE A 64 -2.57 10.48 5.34
C ILE A 64 -1.63 10.93 4.21
N ARG A 65 -1.93 12.06 3.55
CA ARG A 65 -1.03 12.70 2.58
C ARG A 65 0.17 13.32 3.28
N PHE A 66 0.00 13.77 4.53
CA PHE A 66 1.05 14.34 5.39
C PHE A 66 1.88 13.24 6.09
N HIS A 67 2.64 12.51 5.29
CA HIS A 67 3.37 11.30 5.66
C HIS A 67 4.72 11.50 6.38
N LYS A 68 5.12 12.74 6.72
CA LYS A 68 6.33 13.05 7.49
C LYS A 68 5.99 13.92 8.68
N VAL A 69 6.71 13.77 9.78
CA VAL A 69 6.64 14.70 10.93
C VAL A 69 7.42 15.99 10.66
N ASP A 70 8.40 15.92 9.75
CA ASP A 70 9.18 17.06 9.32
C ASP A 70 9.26 17.11 7.79
N PHE A 71 8.61 18.14 7.27
CA PHE A 71 8.59 18.57 5.89
C PHE A 71 9.46 19.83 5.68
N GLY A 72 10.08 20.39 6.72
CA GLY A 72 10.72 21.70 6.69
C GLY A 72 9.73 22.87 6.64
N LYS A 73 8.43 22.62 6.90
CA LYS A 73 7.35 23.62 6.88
C LYS A 73 6.44 23.44 8.10
N PRO A 74 6.41 24.37 9.07
CA PRO A 74 5.65 24.22 10.33
C PRO A 74 4.17 23.88 10.12
N GLU A 75 3.54 24.47 9.10
CA GLU A 75 2.14 24.27 8.75
C GLU A 75 1.84 22.84 8.25
N TRP A 76 2.84 22.15 7.70
CA TRP A 76 2.73 20.73 7.30
C TRP A 76 3.17 19.80 8.42
N ASN A 77 4.18 20.19 9.19
CA ASN A 77 4.72 19.41 10.32
C ASN A 77 3.63 19.13 11.37
N SER A 78 2.79 20.12 11.68
CA SER A 78 1.67 19.96 12.63
C SER A 78 0.63 18.92 12.21
N LYS A 79 0.52 18.64 10.90
CA LYS A 79 -0.38 17.62 10.33
C LYS A 79 0.32 16.28 10.12
N GLY A 80 1.63 16.24 10.28
CA GLY A 80 2.50 15.14 9.92
C GLY A 80 2.34 13.89 10.78
N TYR A 81 2.57 12.71 10.19
CA TYR A 81 2.85 11.49 10.95
C TYR A 81 4.11 10.80 10.43
N SER A 82 4.79 10.01 11.26
CA SER A 82 6.01 9.31 10.84
C SER A 82 5.68 8.04 10.04
N ALA A 83 5.43 8.18 8.73
CA ALA A 83 5.10 7.04 7.87
C ALA A 83 6.27 6.05 7.75
N ARG A 84 7.52 6.55 7.69
CA ARG A 84 8.72 5.71 7.66
C ARG A 84 8.81 4.81 8.89
N THR A 85 8.75 5.40 10.08
CA THR A 85 8.78 4.62 11.33
C THR A 85 7.63 3.62 11.36
N PHE A 86 6.42 4.05 10.99
CA PHE A 86 5.24 3.18 10.99
C PHE A 86 5.38 1.98 10.01
N ASP A 87 5.83 2.22 8.78
CA ASP A 87 6.08 1.17 7.79
C ASP A 87 7.16 0.18 8.26
N THR A 88 8.32 0.69 8.70
CA THR A 88 9.43 -0.15 9.17
C THR A 88 9.03 -1.07 10.31
N HIS A 89 8.20 -0.58 11.25
CA HIS A 89 7.78 -1.38 12.40
C HIS A 89 6.67 -2.39 12.07
N TYR A 90 5.76 -2.06 11.16
CA TYR A 90 4.53 -2.84 10.99
C TYR A 90 4.32 -3.38 9.57
N ILE A 91 4.42 -2.53 8.55
CA ILE A 91 3.96 -2.84 7.19
C ILE A 91 5.01 -3.64 6.42
N THR A 92 6.26 -3.17 6.37
CA THR A 92 7.33 -3.91 5.68
C THR A 92 7.56 -5.29 6.29
N PRO A 93 7.61 -5.49 7.62
CA PRO A 93 7.66 -6.82 8.23
C PRO A 93 6.51 -7.74 7.81
N TRP A 94 5.28 -7.21 7.79
CA TRP A 94 4.11 -7.97 7.33
C TRP A 94 4.20 -8.33 5.83
N MET A 95 4.62 -7.39 4.99
CA MET A 95 4.87 -7.61 3.56
C MET A 95 5.93 -8.70 3.33
N LYS A 96 7.01 -8.74 4.12
CA LYS A 96 8.03 -9.81 4.05
C LYS A 96 7.42 -11.19 4.37
N LYS A 97 6.51 -11.25 5.34
CA LYS A 97 5.85 -12.50 5.73
C LYS A 97 4.83 -13.00 4.69
N ARG A 98 4.05 -12.09 4.08
CA ARG A 98 2.91 -12.47 3.20
C ARG A 98 3.19 -12.34 1.71
N PHE A 99 4.08 -11.43 1.32
CA PHE A 99 4.42 -11.11 -0.08
C PHE A 99 5.93 -10.89 -0.26
N PRO A 100 6.81 -11.85 0.11
CA PRO A 100 8.26 -11.64 0.16
C PRO A 100 8.85 -11.12 -1.16
N ARG A 101 8.34 -11.56 -2.31
CA ARG A 101 8.76 -11.07 -3.64
C ARG A 101 8.57 -9.56 -3.82
N TRP A 102 7.54 -8.99 -3.20
CA TRP A 102 7.16 -7.58 -3.34
C TRP A 102 7.47 -6.75 -2.11
N ALA A 103 8.09 -7.34 -1.08
CA ALA A 103 8.51 -6.61 0.10
C ALA A 103 9.74 -5.75 -0.20
N MET A 104 9.81 -4.59 0.48
CA MET A 104 11.01 -3.76 0.50
C MET A 104 12.06 -4.39 1.42
N LYS A 105 13.35 -4.19 1.13
CA LYS A 105 14.44 -4.67 1.99
C LYS A 105 14.33 -4.07 3.40
N GLU A 106 14.06 -2.77 3.47
CA GLU A 106 13.99 -2.02 4.73
C GLU A 106 12.67 -1.26 4.90
N SER A 107 12.33 -0.39 3.94
CA SER A 107 11.09 0.39 3.95
C SER A 107 10.80 0.93 2.55
N ALA A 108 9.52 1.20 2.26
CA ALA A 108 9.12 1.94 1.07
C ALA A 108 9.62 3.39 1.10
N TRP A 109 9.72 3.97 2.30
CA TRP A 109 10.05 5.37 2.57
C TRP A 109 11.53 5.71 2.45
N LEU A 110 12.38 4.74 2.08
CA LEU A 110 13.78 4.96 1.69
C LEU A 110 13.93 5.12 0.17
N THR A 111 12.82 4.99 -0.57
CA THR A 111 12.83 5.20 -2.01
C THR A 111 12.73 6.69 -2.28
N ARG A 112 13.71 7.26 -3.00
CA ARG A 112 13.78 8.71 -3.31
C ARG A 112 12.49 9.26 -3.94
N SER A 113 11.73 8.45 -4.68
CA SER A 113 10.46 8.87 -5.29
C SER A 113 9.32 9.07 -4.29
N ILE A 114 9.45 8.50 -3.08
CA ILE A 114 8.43 8.44 -2.04
C ILE A 114 8.83 9.30 -0.82
N GLU A 115 10.12 9.40 -0.49
CA GLU A 115 10.65 10.10 0.71
C GLU A 115 10.57 11.65 0.67
N GLN A 116 10.15 12.23 -0.46
CA GLN A 116 10.20 13.67 -0.69
C GLN A 116 9.53 14.48 0.44
N PRO A 117 10.08 15.65 0.82
CA PRO A 117 9.50 16.51 1.86
C PRO A 117 8.29 17.30 1.31
N HIS A 118 7.33 16.59 0.72
CA HIS A 118 6.10 17.15 0.16
C HIS A 118 4.93 16.21 0.44
N PRO A 119 3.74 16.72 0.83
CA PRO A 119 2.56 15.88 1.00
C PRO A 119 2.17 15.14 -0.30
N PHE A 120 1.45 14.03 -0.18
CA PHE A 120 0.89 13.31 -1.34
C PHE A 120 -0.38 13.93 -1.92
N THR A 121 -0.31 15.21 -2.19
CA THR A 121 -1.29 15.95 -2.97
C THR A 121 -1.07 15.70 -4.46
N MET A 122 -2.01 16.16 -5.31
CA MET A 122 -1.96 15.90 -6.76
C MET A 122 -0.73 16.50 -7.46
N ASP A 123 -0.10 17.50 -6.85
CA ASP A 123 1.11 18.21 -7.27
C ASP A 123 2.41 17.61 -6.69
N PHE A 124 2.34 16.48 -5.96
CA PHE A 124 3.51 15.84 -5.34
C PHE A 124 4.68 15.68 -6.34
N PRO A 125 5.87 16.23 -6.07
CA PRO A 125 6.96 16.31 -7.06
C PRO A 125 7.74 15.00 -7.24
N GLY A 126 7.58 14.02 -6.33
CA GLY A 126 8.37 12.79 -6.35
C GLY A 126 8.29 12.02 -7.67
N HIS A 127 9.46 11.59 -8.16
CA HIS A 127 9.60 10.94 -9.46
C HIS A 127 9.29 9.44 -9.39
N ILE A 128 8.00 9.09 -9.36
CA ILE A 128 7.53 7.71 -9.57
C ILE A 128 7.59 7.41 -11.08
N LYS A 129 8.44 6.46 -11.48
CA LYS A 129 8.82 6.18 -12.89
C LYS A 129 7.62 6.03 -13.84
N LYS A 130 6.55 5.36 -13.40
CA LYS A 130 5.32 5.21 -14.20
C LYS A 130 4.32 6.29 -13.81
N LYS A 131 4.09 7.26 -14.70
CA LYS A 131 3.20 8.41 -14.47
C LYS A 131 1.77 7.99 -14.12
N ASP A 132 1.24 6.96 -14.77
CA ASP A 132 -0.13 6.48 -14.48
C ASP A 132 -0.23 5.83 -13.10
N VAL A 133 0.83 5.15 -12.65
CA VAL A 133 0.90 4.57 -11.30
C VAL A 133 0.98 5.69 -10.25
N LYS A 134 1.77 6.74 -10.51
CA LYS A 134 1.81 7.95 -9.68
C LYS A 134 0.42 8.57 -9.55
N LYS A 135 -0.22 8.83 -10.69
CA LYS A 135 -1.54 9.44 -10.76
C LYS A 135 -2.57 8.58 -10.01
N ALA A 136 -2.60 7.27 -10.26
CA ALA A 136 -3.48 6.34 -9.56
C ALA A 136 -3.29 6.38 -8.03
N PHE A 137 -2.04 6.38 -7.55
CA PHE A 137 -1.72 6.49 -6.14
C PHE A 137 -2.23 7.79 -5.52
N LEU A 138 -1.91 8.94 -6.13
CA LEU A 138 -2.32 10.25 -5.62
C LEU A 138 -3.85 10.43 -5.68
N GLU A 139 -4.51 9.96 -6.74
CA GLU A 139 -5.97 10.07 -6.88
C GLU A 139 -6.73 9.20 -5.87
N ILE A 140 -6.18 8.05 -5.46
CA ILE A 140 -6.76 7.24 -4.38
C ILE A 140 -6.72 8.03 -3.07
N LEU A 141 -5.56 8.58 -2.70
CA LEU A 141 -5.41 9.36 -1.47
C LEU A 141 -6.26 10.62 -1.50
N ASN A 142 -6.25 11.35 -2.62
CA ASN A 142 -7.06 12.54 -2.82
C ASN A 142 -8.56 12.23 -2.72
N THR A 143 -9.02 11.13 -3.33
CA THR A 143 -10.42 10.70 -3.22
C THR A 143 -10.79 10.44 -1.76
N LEU A 144 -9.93 9.74 -1.03
CA LEU A 144 -10.16 9.39 0.37
C LEU A 144 -10.19 10.63 1.29
N GLU A 145 -9.32 11.61 1.08
CA GLU A 145 -9.20 12.78 1.96
C GLU A 145 -10.15 13.93 1.57
N GLU A 146 -10.40 14.17 0.28
CA GLU A 146 -11.17 15.34 -0.19
C GLU A 146 -12.61 15.01 -0.60
N LYS A 147 -12.88 13.77 -1.07
CA LYS A 147 -14.18 13.43 -1.68
C LYS A 147 -15.09 12.57 -0.81
N ILE A 148 -14.59 12.04 0.30
CA ILE A 148 -15.37 11.23 1.24
C ILE A 148 -15.68 12.08 2.47
N GLU A 149 -16.96 12.34 2.68
CA GLU A 149 -17.46 13.15 3.79
C GLU A 149 -17.35 12.42 5.13
N SER A 150 -16.95 13.14 6.18
CA SER A 150 -16.75 12.66 7.55
C SER A 150 -15.61 11.64 7.73
N THR A 151 -14.88 11.78 8.83
CA THR A 151 -13.76 10.89 9.17
C THR A 151 -14.22 9.44 9.38
N ARG A 152 -15.47 9.21 9.80
CA ARG A 152 -16.07 7.87 9.92
C ARG A 152 -16.18 7.16 8.57
N ASN A 153 -16.67 7.84 7.52
CA ASN A 153 -16.78 7.23 6.21
C ASN A 153 -15.41 7.09 5.54
N GLN A 154 -14.50 8.03 5.77
CA GLN A 154 -13.11 7.91 5.32
C GLN A 154 -12.47 6.64 5.88
N LYS A 155 -12.59 6.39 7.19
CA LYS A 155 -12.10 5.14 7.82
C LYS A 155 -12.70 3.88 7.19
N LYS A 156 -14.02 3.85 6.99
CA LYS A 156 -14.71 2.72 6.34
C LYS A 156 -14.19 2.52 4.92
N TYR A 157 -14.07 3.60 4.15
CA TYR A 157 -13.60 3.54 2.77
C TYR A 157 -12.13 3.12 2.67
N ALA A 158 -11.27 3.60 3.57
CA ALA A 158 -9.88 3.15 3.68
C ALA A 158 -9.78 1.65 3.97
N TYR A 159 -10.66 1.11 4.82
CA TYR A 159 -10.75 -0.33 5.09
C TYR A 159 -11.14 -1.13 3.84
N GLU A 160 -12.10 -0.64 3.05
CA GLU A 160 -12.52 -1.27 1.79
C GLU A 160 -11.44 -1.21 0.70
N LEU A 161 -10.71 -0.10 0.60
CA LEU A 161 -9.54 0.02 -0.29
C LEU A 161 -8.43 -0.96 0.14
N LEU A 162 -8.17 -1.07 1.44
CA LEU A 162 -7.15 -1.98 1.99
C LEU A 162 -7.51 -3.45 1.74
N LYS A 163 -8.79 -3.82 1.95
CA LYS A 163 -9.34 -5.13 1.57
C LYS A 163 -9.07 -5.41 0.09
N TYR A 164 -9.42 -4.48 -0.79
CA TYR A 164 -9.33 -4.70 -2.23
C TYR A 164 -7.88 -4.84 -2.71
N ILE A 165 -6.95 -3.97 -2.27
CA ILE A 165 -5.54 -4.07 -2.69
C ILE A 165 -4.90 -5.37 -2.20
N ILE A 166 -5.16 -5.79 -0.96
CA ILE A 166 -4.63 -7.06 -0.42
C ILE A 166 -5.20 -8.25 -1.19
N PHE A 167 -6.50 -8.26 -1.47
CA PHE A 167 -7.12 -9.31 -2.30
C PHE A 167 -6.47 -9.40 -3.69
N LYS A 168 -6.31 -8.26 -4.37
CA LYS A 168 -5.67 -8.21 -5.70
C LYS A 168 -4.23 -8.68 -5.66
N MET A 169 -3.48 -8.29 -4.63
CA MET A 169 -2.11 -8.78 -4.41
C MET A 169 -2.09 -10.29 -4.18
N LYS A 170 -2.95 -10.85 -3.30
CA LYS A 170 -3.08 -12.30 -3.10
C LYS A 170 -3.30 -13.03 -4.42
N LYS A 171 -4.28 -12.58 -5.21
CA LYS A 171 -4.61 -13.20 -6.51
C LYS A 171 -3.40 -13.21 -7.45
N ARG A 172 -2.73 -12.07 -7.61
CA ARG A 172 -1.53 -11.96 -8.46
C ARG A 172 -0.36 -12.79 -7.91
N TYR A 173 -0.18 -12.84 -6.59
CA TYR A 173 0.93 -13.55 -5.95
C TYR A 173 0.79 -15.06 -6.16
N THR A 174 -0.41 -15.60 -5.92
CA THR A 174 -0.73 -17.02 -6.18
C THR A 174 -0.52 -17.39 -7.64
N GLN A 175 -0.91 -16.51 -8.58
CA GLN A 175 -0.66 -16.74 -10.01
C GLN A 175 0.84 -16.82 -10.32
N GLN A 176 1.65 -15.89 -9.80
CA GLN A 176 3.11 -15.91 -10.00
C GLN A 176 3.75 -17.16 -9.40
N MET A 177 3.36 -17.56 -8.19
CA MET A 177 3.90 -18.76 -7.55
C MET A 177 3.58 -20.03 -8.33
N ARG A 178 2.38 -20.14 -8.93
CA ARG A 178 2.00 -21.29 -9.78
C ARG A 178 2.87 -21.38 -11.04
N ILE A 179 3.15 -20.24 -11.68
CA ILE A 179 4.00 -20.18 -12.88
C ILE A 179 5.42 -20.66 -12.54
N VAL A 180 6.01 -20.13 -11.47
CA VAL A 180 7.37 -20.52 -11.03
C VAL A 180 7.45 -22.01 -10.71
N SER A 181 6.47 -22.57 -9.99
CA SER A 181 6.45 -24.01 -9.68
C SER A 181 6.37 -24.88 -10.95
N PHE A 182 5.62 -24.43 -11.96
CA PHE A 182 5.52 -25.13 -13.24
C PHE A 182 6.82 -25.09 -14.05
N GLU A 183 7.50 -23.94 -14.08
CA GLU A 183 8.80 -23.77 -14.74
C GLU A 183 9.88 -24.67 -14.10
N ILE A 184 9.98 -24.67 -12.77
CA ILE A 184 10.91 -25.54 -12.03
C ILE A 184 10.66 -27.02 -12.36
N SER A 185 9.39 -27.44 -12.43
CA SER A 185 9.03 -28.83 -12.77
C SER A 185 9.48 -29.21 -14.18
N LYS A 186 9.36 -28.30 -15.16
CA LYS A 186 9.83 -28.53 -16.54
C LYS A 186 11.35 -28.68 -16.62
N ASP A 187 12.09 -27.83 -15.92
CA ASP A 187 13.55 -27.85 -15.94
C ASP A 187 14.11 -29.12 -15.30
N LEU A 188 13.50 -29.60 -14.22
CA LEU A 188 13.86 -30.88 -13.59
C LEU A 188 13.62 -32.08 -14.52
N LYS A 189 12.57 -32.05 -15.35
CA LYS A 189 12.31 -33.11 -16.35
C LYS A 189 13.32 -33.08 -17.50
N LYS A 190 13.74 -31.90 -17.95
CA LYS A 190 14.76 -31.75 -19.02
C LYS A 190 16.15 -32.24 -18.59
N LYS A 191 16.54 -32.07 -17.32
CA LYS A 191 17.84 -32.54 -16.80
C LYS A 191 17.92 -34.05 -16.55
N ARG A 192 16.82 -34.78 -16.69
CA ARG A 192 16.73 -36.24 -16.51
C ARG A 192 16.80 -37.02 -17.83
N HIS A 193 16.94 -36.32 -18.95
CA HIS A 193 17.24 -36.85 -20.28
C HIS A 193 18.62 -36.36 -20.71
#